data_AF-B0DEL3-F1
#
_entry.id   AF-B0DEL3-F1
#
_cell.length_a   1.000
_cell.length_b   1.000
_cell.length_c   1.000
_cell.angle_alpha   90.00
_cell.angle_beta   90.00
_cell.angle_gamma   90.00
#
_symmetry.space_group_name_H-M   'P 1'
#
loop_
_entity.id
_entity.type
_entity.pdbx_description
1 polymer ?
#
loop_
_entity_poly.entity_id
_entity_poly.type
_entity_poly.pdbx_seq_one_letter_code
_entity_poly.pdbx_strand_id
1 'polypeptide(L)'
;MSQPNVLQGAQNIVITDSNINVANAINYYTSTGNRTIYAMIPIKPNSSIHFIGRTNVLAKLKKHFTAESNDKLRHQKFFLLYGMGGIWKTQICLRFIEDMSD
;
A
#
# COMPACT_ATOMS: atom_id res chain seq x y z
N MET A 1 12.02 -18.38 -30.31
CA MET A 1 11.89 -18.24 -28.84
C MET A 1 10.64 -19.01 -28.42
N SER A 2 10.76 -19.98 -27.52
CA SER A 2 9.65 -20.85 -27.12
C SER A 2 8.65 -20.10 -26.23
N GLN A 3 7.36 -20.23 -26.54
CA GLN A 3 6.28 -19.67 -25.74
C GLN A 3 6.23 -20.37 -24.37
N PRO A 4 6.02 -19.66 -23.24
CA PRO A 4 5.92 -20.30 -21.93
C PRO A 4 4.64 -21.16 -21.84
N ASN A 5 4.76 -22.42 -21.40
CA ASN A 5 3.60 -23.26 -21.12
C ASN A 5 2.93 -22.80 -19.82
N VAL A 6 1.76 -22.18 -19.92
CA VAL A 6 1.10 -21.54 -18.76
C VAL A 6 0.36 -22.52 -17.86
N LEU A 7 -0.15 -23.63 -18.41
CA LEU A 7 -0.98 -24.61 -17.68
C LEU A 7 -0.49 -26.05 -17.89
N GLN A 8 0.82 -26.25 -17.95
CA GLN A 8 1.38 -27.59 -18.19
C GLN A 8 1.02 -28.55 -17.04
N GLY A 9 0.25 -29.61 -17.35
CA GLY A 9 -0.15 -30.63 -16.38
C GLY A 9 -1.44 -30.31 -15.61
N ALA A 10 -2.12 -29.21 -15.91
CA ALA A 10 -3.39 -28.89 -15.27
C ALA A 10 -4.54 -29.80 -15.75
N GLN A 11 -5.43 -30.20 -14.83
CA GLN A 11 -6.62 -31.00 -15.11
C GLN A 11 -7.85 -30.36 -14.45
N ASN A 12 -9.03 -30.57 -15.05
CA ASN A 12 -10.31 -30.07 -14.54
C ASN A 12 -10.37 -28.53 -14.34
N ILE A 13 -9.97 -27.76 -15.36
CA ILE A 13 -10.04 -26.30 -15.35
C ILE A 13 -11.21 -25.83 -16.21
N VAL A 14 -12.06 -24.96 -15.63
CA VAL A 14 -13.12 -24.23 -16.33
C VAL A 14 -12.82 -22.73 -16.25
N ILE A 15 -12.73 -22.06 -17.40
CA ILE A 15 -12.53 -20.61 -17.51
C ILE A 15 -13.66 -20.05 -18.36
N THR A 16 -14.55 -19.29 -17.74
CA THR A 16 -15.69 -18.64 -18.41
C THR A 16 -15.49 -17.13 -18.43
N ASP A 17 -15.86 -16.49 -19.54
CA ASP A 17 -15.92 -15.03 -19.71
C ASP A 17 -14.66 -14.26 -19.25
N SER A 18 -13.47 -14.82 -19.50
CA SER A 18 -12.20 -14.29 -19.00
C SER A 18 -11.15 -14.14 -20.09
N ASN A 19 -10.22 -13.20 -19.91
CA ASN A 19 -9.04 -13.01 -20.77
C ASN A 19 -7.76 -13.37 -20.00
N ILE A 20 -6.91 -14.23 -20.57
CA ILE A 20 -5.67 -14.70 -19.96
C ILE A 20 -4.50 -14.04 -20.70
N ASN A 21 -3.79 -13.15 -20.01
CA ASN A 21 -2.60 -12.49 -20.54
C ASN A 21 -1.35 -13.11 -19.93
N VAL A 22 -0.43 -13.56 -20.79
CA VAL A 22 0.85 -14.17 -20.40
C VAL A 22 1.95 -13.13 -20.57
N ALA A 23 2.57 -12.71 -19.48
CA ALA A 23 3.69 -11.78 -19.49
C ALA A 23 5.00 -12.52 -19.13
N ASN A 24 6.06 -12.29 -19.90
CA ASN A 24 7.40 -12.87 -19.64
C ASN A 24 8.07 -12.23 -18.42
N ALA A 25 7.71 -10.99 -18.09
CA ALA A 25 8.13 -10.28 -16.88
C ALA A 25 7.03 -9.30 -16.46
N ILE A 26 6.73 -9.24 -15.17
CA ILE A 26 5.91 -8.18 -14.57
C ILE A 26 6.89 -7.26 -13.83
N ASN A 27 7.09 -6.05 -14.35
CA ASN A 27 7.95 -5.07 -13.68
C ASN A 27 7.20 -4.47 -12.49
N TYR A 28 7.58 -4.87 -11.29
CA TYR A 28 7.11 -4.26 -10.04
C TYR A 28 8.05 -3.11 -9.68
N TYR A 29 7.61 -1.88 -9.88
CA TYR A 29 8.36 -0.71 -9.42
C TYR A 29 7.93 -0.38 -7.99
N THR A 30 8.74 -0.82 -7.01
CA THR A 30 8.69 -0.25 -5.66
C THR A 30 9.13 1.22 -5.76
N SER A 31 8.48 2.10 -4.99
CA SER A 31 8.62 3.56 -5.05
C SER A 31 9.99 4.10 -4.60
N THR A 32 11.07 3.35 -4.77
CA THR A 32 12.42 3.68 -4.27
C THR A 32 13.39 4.05 -5.41
N GLY A 33 12.88 4.46 -6.58
CA GLY A 33 13.75 4.83 -7.70
C GLY A 33 13.13 5.90 -8.59
N ASN A 34 13.67 7.12 -8.52
CA ASN A 34 13.38 8.21 -9.44
C ASN A 34 13.69 7.78 -10.88
N ARG A 35 12.69 7.42 -11.70
CA ARG A 35 12.81 7.38 -13.16
C ARG A 35 11.46 7.52 -13.88
N THR A 36 11.37 8.64 -14.60
CA THR A 36 10.61 8.93 -15.84
C THR A 36 9.12 8.54 -15.92
N ILE A 37 8.30 9.49 -15.47
CA ILE A 37 6.95 9.88 -15.92
C ILE A 37 6.53 9.48 -17.35
N TYR A 38 5.96 8.28 -17.54
CA TYR A 38 4.84 8.06 -18.47
C TYR A 38 3.92 7.00 -17.86
N ALA A 39 2.76 7.46 -17.35
CA ALA A 39 1.67 6.66 -16.78
C ALA A 39 2.02 5.70 -15.62
N MET A 40 2.67 6.24 -14.58
CA MET A 40 2.83 5.56 -13.29
C MET A 40 1.51 5.61 -12.51
N ILE A 41 0.78 4.49 -12.38
CA ILE A 41 -0.31 4.38 -11.41
C ILE A 41 0.32 4.09 -10.05
N PRO A 42 0.24 5.00 -9.07
CA PRO A 42 0.83 4.76 -7.76
C PRO A 42 0.03 3.67 -7.03
N ILE A 43 0.74 2.64 -6.55
CA ILE A 43 0.15 1.51 -5.78
C ILE A 43 -0.50 2.02 -4.48
N LYS A 44 0.08 3.06 -3.88
CA LYS A 44 -0.48 3.80 -2.76
C LYS A 44 -0.95 5.17 -3.28
N PRO A 45 -2.23 5.54 -3.19
CA PRO A 45 -2.61 6.92 -3.45
C PRO A 45 -1.85 7.84 -2.49
N ASN A 46 -1.40 9.00 -2.97
CA ASN A 46 -0.85 10.03 -2.09
C ASN A 46 -1.94 10.55 -1.15
N SER A 47 -1.56 11.08 0.00
CA SER A 47 -2.51 11.89 0.76
C SER A 47 -2.99 13.06 -0.10
N SER A 48 -4.26 13.43 0.09
CA SER A 48 -4.85 14.56 -0.61
C SER A 48 -4.17 15.85 -0.15
N ILE A 49 -3.80 16.72 -1.09
CA ILE A 49 -3.30 18.07 -0.79
C ILE A 49 -4.34 18.91 -0.03
N HIS A 50 -5.63 18.56 -0.14
CA HIS A 50 -6.73 19.18 0.57
C HIS A 50 -7.01 18.54 1.94
N PHE A 51 -6.26 17.50 2.32
CA PHE A 51 -6.36 16.91 3.65
C PHE A 51 -5.72 17.86 4.66
N ILE A 52 -6.56 18.71 5.27
CA ILE A 52 -6.17 19.70 6.26
C ILE A 52 -6.78 19.33 7.62
N GLY A 53 -6.01 19.47 8.70
CA GLY A 53 -6.46 19.23 10.07
C GLY A 53 -6.13 17.82 10.59
N ARG A 54 -6.89 17.35 11.60
CA ARG A 54 -6.65 16.06 12.32
C ARG A 54 -5.25 15.92 12.92
N THR A 55 -4.59 17.05 13.18
CA THR A 55 -3.25 17.14 13.78
C THR A 55 -3.19 16.45 15.14
N ASN A 56 -4.27 16.50 15.91
CA ASN A 56 -4.41 15.78 17.18
C ASN A 56 -4.35 14.25 17.01
N VAL A 57 -5.00 13.71 15.98
CA VAL A 57 -4.99 12.26 15.68
C VAL A 57 -3.61 11.85 15.16
N LEU A 58 -3.03 12.65 14.25
CA LEU A 58 -1.66 12.43 13.75
C LEU A 58 -0.63 12.47 14.88
N ALA A 59 -0.73 13.41 15.82
CA ALA A 59 0.15 13.48 16.98
C ALA A 59 0.03 12.25 17.89
N LYS A 60 -1.19 11.74 18.10
CA LYS A 60 -1.42 10.49 18.86
C LYS A 60 -0.82 9.27 18.14
N LEU A 61 -0.99 9.18 16.82
CA LEU A 61 -0.37 8.14 15.98
C LEU A 61 1.15 8.20 16.09
N LYS A 62 1.76 9.37 15.86
CA LYS A 62 3.20 9.57 15.97
C LYS A 62 3.70 9.13 17.34
N LYS A 63 3.13 9.67 18.43
CA LYS A 63 3.51 9.31 19.80
C LYS A 63 3.42 7.79 20.06
N HIS A 64 2.36 7.12 19.58
CA HIS A 64 2.19 5.69 19.80
C HIS A 64 3.29 4.88 19.09
N PHE A 65 3.57 5.19 17.84
CA PHE A 65 4.54 4.44 17.05
C PHE A 65 6.00 4.81 17.38
N THR A 66 6.30 6.06 17.75
CA THR A 66 7.67 6.52 18.11
C THR A 66 8.03 6.33 19.57
N ALA A 67 7.09 6.08 20.47
CA ALA A 67 7.42 5.82 21.87
C ALA A 67 8.36 4.61 21.98
N GLU A 68 9.57 4.82 22.51
CA GLU A 68 10.52 3.76 22.83
C GLU A 68 9.82 2.72 23.72
N SER A 69 9.74 1.47 23.25
CA SER A 69 9.29 0.38 24.10
C SER A 69 10.46 -0.05 24.96
N ASN A 70 10.38 0.12 26.27
CA ASN A 70 11.35 -0.46 27.22
C ASN A 70 11.36 -2.00 27.21
N ASP A 71 10.49 -2.61 26.42
CA ASP A 71 10.36 -4.04 26.28
C ASP A 71 11.39 -4.58 25.28
N LYS A 72 12.20 -5.54 25.73
CA LYS A 72 13.26 -6.18 24.94
C LYS A 72 12.71 -7.02 23.78
N LEU A 73 11.41 -7.30 23.81
CA LEU A 73 10.67 -7.93 22.74
C LEU A 73 9.84 -6.84 22.03
N ARG A 74 10.33 -6.37 20.88
CA ARG A 74 9.61 -5.41 20.03
C ARG A 74 8.31 -6.05 19.50
N HIS A 75 7.25 -6.00 20.29
CA HIS A 75 5.92 -6.42 19.85
C HIS A 75 5.42 -5.47 18.75
N GLN A 76 4.74 -6.03 17.76
CA GLN A 76 4.13 -5.26 16.69
C GLN A 76 3.07 -4.31 17.29
N LYS A 77 3.21 -3.01 17.05
CA LYS A 77 2.28 -1.98 17.53
C LYS A 77 1.06 -1.90 16.63
N PHE A 78 -0.13 -1.79 17.22
CA PHE A 78 -1.40 -1.67 16.51
C PHE A 78 -2.15 -0.41 16.96
N PHE A 79 -2.78 0.29 16.01
CA PHE A 79 -3.58 1.48 16.28
C PHE A 79 -4.92 1.41 15.53
N LEU A 80 -6.04 1.55 16.24
CA LEU A 80 -7.38 1.50 15.64
C LEU A 80 -7.90 2.91 15.34
N LEU A 81 -8.12 3.20 14.06
CA LEU A 81 -8.86 4.38 13.59
C LEU A 81 -10.30 3.99 13.26
N TYR A 82 -11.27 4.52 14.00
CA TYR A 82 -12.71 4.24 13.81
C TYR A 82 -13.53 5.51 13.56
N GLY A 83 -14.73 5.35 12.98
CA GLY A 83 -15.65 6.43 12.67
C GLY A 83 -16.46 6.16 11.40
N MET A 84 -17.43 7.03 11.12
CA MET A 84 -18.31 6.93 9.94
C MET A 84 -17.53 6.92 8.61
N GLY A 85 -18.16 6.43 7.54
CA GLY A 85 -17.64 6.57 6.17
C GLY A 85 -17.36 8.03 5.81
N GLY A 86 -16.40 8.28 4.93
CA GLY A 86 -16.09 9.64 4.46
C GLY A 86 -15.38 10.56 5.47
N ILE A 87 -15.12 10.14 6.71
CA ILE A 87 -14.39 10.93 7.72
C ILE A 87 -12.86 10.93 7.50
N TRP A 88 -12.39 10.54 6.31
CA TRP A 88 -10.99 10.62 5.92
C TRP A 88 -10.02 9.68 6.67
N LYS A 89 -10.49 8.56 7.24
CA LYS A 89 -9.62 7.58 7.97
C LYS A 89 -8.45 7.08 7.13
N THR A 90 -8.71 6.67 5.89
CA THR A 90 -7.65 6.24 4.95
C THR A 90 -6.65 7.37 4.71
N GLN A 91 -7.14 8.60 4.55
CA GLN A 91 -6.32 9.78 4.28
C GLN A 91 -5.44 10.17 5.49
N ILE A 92 -5.92 9.95 6.71
CA ILE A 92 -5.10 10.05 7.93
C ILE A 92 -3.92 9.06 7.88
N CYS A 93 -4.16 7.79 7.51
CA CYS A 93 -3.08 6.80 7.38
C CYS A 93 -2.06 7.18 6.32
N LEU A 94 -2.53 7.61 5.14
CA LEU A 94 -1.66 8.02 4.04
C LEU A 94 -0.78 9.19 4.43
N ARG A 95 -1.37 10.21 5.07
CA ARG A 95 -0.66 11.38 5.57
C ARG A 95 0.33 11.02 6.66
N PHE A 96 -0.04 10.15 7.60
CA PHE A 96 0.86 9.68 8.64
C PHE A 96 2.12 8.99 8.08
N ILE A 97 1.97 8.15 7.04
CA ILE A 97 3.12 7.48 6.41
C ILE A 97 4.03 8.49 5.73
N GLU A 98 3.48 9.45 5.00
CA GLU A 98 4.26 10.53 4.36
C GLU A 98 5.03 11.34 5.42
N ASP A 99 4.34 11.78 6.47
CA ASP A 99 4.89 12.52 7.61
C ASP A 99 6.00 11.78 8.39
N MET A 100 6.13 10.45 8.23
CA MET A 100 7.13 9.60 8.89
C MET A 100 8.22 9.11 7.93
N SER A 101 8.06 9.37 6.63
CA SER A 101 9.04 8.99 5.58
C SER A 101 10.01 10.11 5.24
N ASP A 102 9.71 11.34 5.65
CA ASP A 102 10.63 12.49 5.65
C ASP A 102 11.61 12.43 6.84
#